data_AF-A0A3N5NJ66-F1
#
_entry.id   AF-A0A3N5NJ66-F1
#
_cell.length_a   1.000
_cell.length_b   1.000
_cell.length_c   1.000
_cell.angle_alpha   90.00
_cell.angle_beta   90.00
_cell.angle_gamma   90.00
#
_symmetry.space_group_name_H-M   'P 1'
#
loop_
_entity.id
_entity.type
_entity.pdbx_description
1 polymer ?
#
loop_
_entity_poly.entity_id
_entity_poly.type
_entity_poly.pdbx_seq_one_letter_code
_entity_poly.pdbx_strand_id
1 'polypeptide(L)'
;MLVVAASLSISPAVRKKLPFDVIRDFAPVSQLVDLPHLLVVHPSVPAHSVKEPIALANPKSGELNYASSGTATSTHMAAEFFSFASAHDFKRMRDPKLLALRKRIRALGDPELTDAQRRWRCVMEIELKNGRILKHQTMAAKGSFENPLTRAEEDEKALDLLAPVLGARRSTALLETLWNIEQVRDVRALRALYC
;
A
#
# COMPACT_ATOMS: atom_id res chain seq x y z
N MET A 1 18.89 -25.96 -24.24
CA MET A 1 18.79 -25.70 -22.78
C MET A 1 18.60 -24.20 -22.60
N LEU A 2 17.47 -23.77 -22.04
CA LEU A 2 17.16 -22.36 -21.79
C LEU A 2 17.59 -22.00 -20.35
N VAL A 3 18.40 -20.96 -20.19
CA VAL A 3 18.76 -20.43 -18.87
C VAL A 3 17.87 -19.24 -18.57
N VAL A 4 17.19 -19.27 -17.43
CA VAL A 4 16.21 -18.25 -17.03
C VAL A 4 16.52 -17.74 -15.63
N ALA A 5 16.26 -16.46 -15.41
CA ALA A 5 16.38 -15.81 -14.10
C ALA A 5 15.04 -15.83 -13.35
N ALA A 6 15.03 -15.30 -12.11
CA ALA A 6 13.84 -15.19 -11.27
C ALA A 6 12.65 -14.48 -11.95
N SER A 7 12.91 -13.65 -12.96
CA SER A 7 11.89 -12.94 -13.73
C SER A 7 10.87 -13.86 -14.40
N LEU A 8 11.25 -15.09 -14.80
CA LEU A 8 10.29 -16.04 -15.39
C LEU A 8 9.22 -16.44 -14.36
N SER A 9 9.63 -16.75 -13.13
CA SER A 9 8.72 -17.15 -12.05
C SER A 9 7.89 -15.98 -11.50
N ILE A 10 8.44 -14.76 -11.55
CA ILE A 10 7.75 -13.55 -11.04
C ILE A 10 6.73 -13.04 -12.05
N SER A 11 7.02 -13.11 -13.36
CA SER A 11 6.22 -12.48 -14.41
C SER A 11 4.71 -12.81 -14.38
N PRO A 12 4.26 -14.05 -14.11
CA PRO A 12 2.83 -14.36 -14.02
C PRO A 12 2.09 -13.60 -12.94
N ALA A 13 2.77 -13.25 -11.84
CA ALA A 13 2.17 -12.49 -10.75
C ALA A 13 2.03 -10.99 -11.07
N VAL A 14 2.89 -10.44 -11.93
CA VAL A 14 2.94 -9.00 -12.23
C VAL A 14 2.33 -8.64 -13.58
N ARG A 15 2.20 -9.61 -14.50
CA ARG A 15 1.67 -9.40 -15.86
C ARG A 15 0.38 -10.18 -16.07
N LYS A 16 -0.73 -9.45 -16.32
CA LYS A 16 -2.06 -10.03 -16.51
C LYS A 16 -2.20 -10.94 -17.74
N LYS A 17 -1.41 -10.71 -18.79
CA LYS A 17 -1.43 -11.50 -20.02
C LYS A 17 0.01 -11.87 -20.38
N LEU A 18 0.30 -13.17 -20.34
CA LEU A 18 1.52 -13.75 -20.86
C LEU A 18 1.18 -14.65 -22.05
N PRO A 19 2.04 -14.70 -23.08
CA PRO A 19 1.83 -15.59 -24.22
C PRO A 19 2.14 -17.07 -23.92
N PHE A 20 2.57 -17.38 -22.70
CA PHE A 20 2.95 -18.72 -22.24
C PHE A 20 2.55 -18.93 -20.78
N ASP A 21 2.43 -20.20 -20.39
CA ASP A 21 2.23 -20.64 -19.01
C ASP A 21 3.55 -21.19 -18.46
N VAL A 22 4.06 -20.56 -17.39
CA VAL A 22 5.39 -20.88 -16.84
C VAL A 22 5.46 -22.31 -16.28
N ILE A 23 4.35 -22.85 -15.77
CA ILE A 23 4.30 -24.17 -15.14
C ILE A 23 4.08 -25.27 -16.18
N ARG A 24 3.23 -25.01 -17.18
CA ARG A 24 2.91 -25.97 -18.24
C ARG A 24 3.98 -26.03 -19.33
N ASP A 25 4.52 -24.89 -19.74
CA ASP A 25 5.34 -24.79 -20.95
C ASP A 25 6.85 -24.94 -20.68
N PHE A 26 7.27 -24.92 -19.41
CA PHE A 26 8.69 -25.06 -19.01
C PHE A 26 8.88 -26.13 -17.93
N ALA A 27 9.79 -27.08 -18.19
CA ALA A 27 10.19 -28.08 -17.20
C ALA A 27 11.48 -27.63 -16.49
N PRO A 28 11.53 -27.59 -15.14
CA PRO A 28 12.75 -27.27 -14.41
C PRO A 28 13.75 -28.44 -14.53
N VAL A 29 14.97 -28.16 -14.98
CA VAL A 29 16.02 -29.18 -15.16
C VAL A 29 17.01 -29.17 -14.01
N SER A 30 17.59 -28.01 -13.68
CA SER A 30 18.51 -27.85 -12.55
C SER A 30 18.64 -26.37 -12.16
N GLN A 31 19.02 -26.10 -10.91
CA GLN A 31 19.37 -24.76 -10.44
C GLN A 31 20.85 -24.50 -10.73
N LEU A 32 21.15 -23.44 -11.50
CA LEU A 32 22.52 -23.10 -11.90
C LEU A 32 23.21 -22.11 -10.96
N VAL A 33 22.45 -21.16 -10.40
CA VAL A 33 22.98 -20.08 -9.57
C VAL A 33 21.99 -19.78 -8.45
N ASP A 34 22.51 -19.59 -7.24
CA ASP A 34 21.81 -18.96 -6.12
C ASP A 34 22.37 -17.54 -5.93
N LEU A 35 21.50 -16.54 -5.94
CA LEU A 35 21.88 -15.12 -5.87
C LEU A 35 21.39 -14.52 -4.55
N PRO A 36 22.27 -14.40 -3.52
CA PRO A 36 21.87 -13.75 -2.29
C PRO A 36 21.62 -12.26 -2.51
N HIS A 37 20.58 -11.75 -1.88
CA HIS A 37 20.29 -10.32 -1.86
C HIS A 37 21.02 -9.64 -0.70
N LEU A 38 21.65 -8.49 -0.97
CA LEU A 38 22.26 -7.63 0.04
C LEU A 38 21.41 -6.37 0.20
N LEU A 39 21.02 -6.08 1.45
CA LEU A 39 20.45 -4.80 1.82
C LEU A 39 21.60 -3.86 2.20
N VAL A 40 21.77 -2.79 1.43
CA VAL A 40 22.79 -1.76 1.68
C VAL A 40 22.07 -0.44 1.91
N VAL A 41 22.39 0.21 3.01
CA VAL A 41 21.89 1.55 3.35
C VAL A 41 23.06 2.53 3.36
N HIS A 42 22.81 3.77 2.94
CA HIS A 42 23.82 4.82 3.02
C HIS A 42 24.11 5.13 4.50
N PRO A 43 25.36 5.41 4.92
CA PRO A 43 25.70 5.69 6.33
C PRO A 43 24.93 6.85 6.97
N SER A 44 24.36 7.75 6.17
CA SER A 44 23.51 8.85 6.68
C SER A 44 22.08 8.42 7.03
N VAL A 45 21.66 7.22 6.65
CA VAL A 45 20.35 6.67 7.04
C VAL A 45 20.50 6.16 8.47
N PRO A 46 19.67 6.62 9.43
CA PRO A 46 19.75 6.22 10.83
C PRO A 46 19.18 4.80 11.02
N ALA A 47 19.88 3.82 10.46
CA ALA A 47 19.50 2.42 10.44
C ALA A 47 20.71 1.54 10.75
N HIS A 48 20.65 0.85 11.89
CA HIS A 48 21.66 -0.06 12.42
C HIS A 48 21.18 -1.51 12.47
N SER A 49 19.94 -1.76 12.07
CA SER A 49 19.38 -3.11 11.93
C SER A 49 18.45 -3.19 10.71
N VAL A 50 18.14 -4.40 10.25
CA VAL A 50 17.20 -4.60 9.12
C VAL A 50 15.79 -4.08 9.43
N LYS A 51 15.39 -3.99 10.71
CA LYS A 51 14.04 -3.54 11.09
C LYS A 51 13.87 -2.03 10.94
N GLU A 52 14.95 -1.27 11.11
CA GLU A 52 14.93 0.19 11.10
C GLU A 52 14.63 0.77 9.71
N PRO A 53 15.24 0.29 8.60
CA PRO A 53 14.84 0.67 7.25
C PRO A 53 13.38 0.36 6.93
N ILE A 54 12.83 -0.74 7.46
CA ILE A 54 11.42 -1.11 7.22
C ILE A 54 10.49 -0.13 7.95
N ALA A 55 10.83 0.24 9.18
CA ALA A 55 10.09 1.25 9.92
C ALA A 55 10.18 2.62 9.23
N LEU A 56 11.36 2.99 8.70
CA LEU A 56 11.59 4.21 7.93
C LEU A 56 10.91 4.18 6.55
N ALA A 57 10.63 3.00 5.99
CA ALA A 57 9.91 2.83 4.73
C ALA A 57 8.38 2.88 4.89
N ASN A 58 7.87 3.26 6.06
CA ASN A 58 6.44 3.43 6.27
C ASN A 58 5.91 4.55 5.34
N PRO A 59 4.75 4.38 4.68
CA PRO A 59 4.16 5.42 3.84
C PRO A 59 3.91 6.77 4.54
N LYS A 60 3.92 6.80 5.89
CA LYS A 60 3.87 8.05 6.67
C LYS A 60 5.18 8.86 6.65
N SER A 61 6.33 8.21 6.51
CA SER A 61 7.65 8.88 6.52
C SER A 61 8.15 9.26 5.13
N GLY A 62 7.69 8.62 4.05
CA GLY A 62 7.90 9.09 2.65
C GLY A 62 9.36 9.26 2.18
N GLU A 63 10.35 8.84 2.97
CA GLU A 63 11.73 9.32 2.85
C GLU A 63 12.71 8.35 2.15
N LEU A 64 12.30 7.12 1.84
CA LEU A 64 13.22 6.10 1.32
C LEU A 64 12.96 5.77 -0.15
N ASN A 65 13.92 6.15 -1.00
CA ASN A 65 14.06 5.65 -2.36
C ASN A 65 14.94 4.40 -2.36
N TYR A 66 14.71 3.49 -3.31
CA TYR A 66 15.52 2.28 -3.49
C TYR A 66 15.94 2.11 -4.95
N ALA A 67 17.08 1.46 -5.17
CA ALA A 67 17.53 1.11 -6.51
C ALA A 67 16.84 -0.18 -6.98
N SER A 68 16.24 -0.14 -8.18
CA SER A 68 15.56 -1.27 -8.80
C SER A 68 16.13 -1.53 -10.19
N SER A 69 16.30 -2.81 -10.54
CA SER A 69 16.67 -3.23 -11.90
C SER A 69 15.45 -3.30 -12.84
N GLY A 70 14.27 -2.87 -12.38
CA GLY A 70 13.03 -2.83 -13.16
C GLY A 70 11.96 -3.80 -12.65
N THR A 71 10.75 -3.69 -13.19
CA THR A 71 9.59 -4.52 -12.81
C THR A 71 9.85 -6.01 -13.02
N ALA A 72 9.31 -6.84 -12.13
CA ALA A 72 9.44 -8.31 -12.15
C ALA A 72 10.88 -8.84 -11.98
N THR A 73 11.77 -8.02 -11.41
CA THR A 73 13.08 -8.47 -10.91
C THR A 73 13.00 -8.86 -9.45
N SER A 74 13.95 -9.68 -8.97
CA SER A 74 13.98 -10.10 -7.57
C SER A 74 14.29 -8.94 -6.60
N THR A 75 15.08 -7.95 -7.03
CA THR A 75 15.31 -6.71 -6.26
C THR A 75 14.05 -5.85 -6.13
N HIS A 76 13.25 -5.75 -7.20
CA HIS A 76 11.94 -5.10 -7.14
C HIS A 76 10.99 -5.83 -6.16
N MET A 77 10.93 -7.17 -6.22
CA MET A 77 10.10 -7.95 -5.30
C MET A 77 10.53 -7.79 -3.84
N ALA A 78 11.83 -7.68 -3.58
CA ALA A 78 12.35 -7.43 -2.23
C ALA A 78 11.92 -6.07 -1.69
N ALA A 79 11.94 -5.02 -2.51
CA ALA A 79 11.48 -3.69 -2.13
C ALA A 79 9.97 -3.65 -1.88
N GLU A 80 9.17 -4.27 -2.75
CA GLU A 80 7.72 -4.41 -2.53
C GLU A 80 7.42 -5.18 -1.25
N PHE A 81 8.22 -6.20 -0.92
CA PHE A 81 8.10 -6.90 0.35
C PHE A 81 8.39 -5.98 1.55
N PHE A 82 9.42 -5.14 1.48
CA PHE A 82 9.72 -4.18 2.55
C PHE A 82 8.60 -3.13 2.72
N SER A 83 8.04 -2.63 1.62
CA SER A 83 6.86 -1.73 1.64
C SER A 83 5.63 -2.42 2.23
N PHE A 84 5.35 -3.65 1.80
CA PHE A 84 4.27 -4.44 2.38
C PHE A 84 4.47 -4.65 3.88
N ALA A 85 5.70 -4.95 4.29
CA ALA A 85 6.05 -5.16 5.69
C ALA A 85 6.00 -3.89 6.54
N SER A 86 6.23 -2.71 5.95
CA SER A 86 6.12 -1.43 6.66
C SER A 86 4.67 -1.03 6.90
N ALA A 87 3.77 -1.36 5.96
CA ALA A 87 2.36 -0.97 6.02
C ALA A 87 1.44 -2.00 6.71
N HIS A 88 1.86 -3.25 6.87
CA HIS A 88 0.98 -4.32 7.37
C HIS A 88 1.46 -4.96 8.67
N ASP A 89 0.52 -5.17 9.59
CA ASP A 89 0.75 -5.92 10.82
C ASP A 89 0.64 -7.43 10.57
N PHE A 90 1.79 -8.11 10.44
CA PHE A 90 1.85 -9.55 10.25
C PHE A 90 1.32 -10.37 11.45
N LYS A 91 1.43 -9.84 12.67
CA LYS A 91 0.91 -10.52 13.86
C LYS A 91 -0.62 -10.55 13.77
N ARG A 92 -1.23 -9.42 13.41
CA ARG A 92 -2.68 -9.33 13.17
C ARG A 92 -3.11 -10.22 12.01
N MET A 93 -2.40 -10.23 10.88
CA MET A 93 -2.75 -11.10 9.73
C MET A 93 -2.70 -12.59 10.04
N ARG A 94 -1.88 -13.01 11.02
CA ARG A 94 -1.77 -14.40 11.49
C ARG A 94 -2.64 -14.71 12.70
N ASP A 95 -3.40 -13.76 13.23
CA ASP A 95 -4.28 -13.96 14.38
C ASP A 95 -5.31 -15.07 14.07
N PRO A 96 -5.37 -16.16 14.86
CA PRO A 96 -6.33 -17.24 14.66
C PRO A 96 -7.79 -16.77 14.58
N LYS A 97 -8.16 -15.71 15.32
CA LYS A 97 -9.52 -15.14 15.28
C LYS A 97 -9.82 -14.49 13.93
N LEU A 98 -8.85 -13.76 13.37
CA LEU A 98 -8.99 -13.14 12.05
C LEU A 98 -9.00 -14.19 10.93
N LEU A 99 -8.17 -15.23 11.05
CA LEU A 99 -8.19 -16.35 10.10
C LEU A 99 -9.52 -17.12 10.17
N ALA A 100 -10.08 -17.33 11.36
CA ALA A 100 -11.39 -17.94 11.53
C ALA A 100 -12.53 -17.07 10.95
N LEU A 101 -12.45 -15.75 11.08
CA LEU A 101 -13.38 -14.82 10.45
C LEU A 101 -13.26 -14.87 8.92
N ARG A 102 -12.03 -14.83 8.38
CA ARG A 102 -11.77 -14.89 6.94
C ARG A 102 -12.38 -16.12 6.28
N LYS A 103 -12.37 -17.27 6.95
CA LYS A 103 -13.02 -18.51 6.46
C LYS A 103 -14.54 -18.38 6.28
N ARG A 104 -15.18 -17.39 6.90
CA ARG A 104 -16.63 -17.11 6.77
C ARG A 104 -16.95 -16.11 5.67
N ILE A 105 -15.94 -15.46 5.10
CA ILE A 105 -16.13 -14.45 4.04
C ILE A 105 -16.20 -15.17 2.70
N ARG A 106 -17.25 -14.88 1.92
CA ARG A 106 -17.40 -15.32 0.54
C ARG A 106 -17.38 -14.09 -0.37
N ALA A 107 -16.45 -14.05 -1.32
CA ALA A 107 -16.43 -13.04 -2.36
C ALA A 107 -17.11 -13.60 -3.61
N LEU A 108 -18.15 -12.92 -4.07
CA LEU A 108 -18.90 -13.28 -5.27
C LEU A 108 -18.68 -12.19 -6.31
N GLY A 109 -18.41 -12.59 -7.55
CA GLY A 109 -18.41 -11.67 -8.68
C GLY A 109 -19.85 -11.38 -9.07
N ASP A 110 -20.23 -10.11 -9.11
CA ASP A 110 -21.55 -9.68 -9.56
C ASP A 110 -21.43 -9.10 -10.98
N PRO A 111 -22.03 -9.73 -12.01
CA PRO A 111 -21.97 -9.25 -13.38
C PRO A 111 -22.67 -7.90 -13.58
N GLU A 112 -23.58 -7.50 -12.69
CA GLU A 112 -24.23 -6.18 -12.73
C GLU A 112 -23.33 -5.07 -12.18
N LEU A 113 -22.32 -5.41 -11.37
CA LEU A 113 -21.25 -4.51 -10.95
C LEU A 113 -20.16 -4.43 -12.04
N THR A 114 -20.57 -4.04 -13.25
CA THR A 114 -19.74 -4.05 -14.47
C THR A 114 -18.94 -2.77 -14.71
N ASP A 115 -19.03 -1.77 -13.82
CA ASP A 115 -18.38 -0.49 -14.01
C ASP A 115 -16.85 -0.59 -13.80
N ALA A 116 -16.15 -0.82 -14.92
CA ALA A 116 -14.70 -0.87 -14.97
C ALA A 116 -14.02 0.45 -14.56
N GLN A 117 -14.74 1.58 -14.59
CA GLN A 117 -14.23 2.88 -14.17
C GLN A 117 -14.33 3.07 -12.65
N ARG A 118 -15.26 2.39 -11.96
CA ARG A 118 -15.51 2.56 -10.52
C ARG A 118 -15.33 1.26 -9.74
N ARG A 119 -14.06 0.92 -9.49
CA ARG A 119 -13.61 -0.30 -8.78
C ARG A 119 -14.00 -0.44 -7.31
N TRP A 120 -14.83 0.46 -6.77
CA TRP A 120 -15.10 0.61 -5.34
C TRP A 120 -16.53 0.21 -4.96
N ARG A 121 -17.37 -0.17 -5.94
CA ARG A 121 -18.73 -0.63 -5.65
C ARG A 121 -18.68 -2.03 -5.04
N CYS A 122 -19.22 -2.15 -3.85
CA CYS A 122 -19.27 -3.41 -3.12
C CYS A 122 -20.59 -3.49 -2.36
N VAL A 123 -21.21 -4.67 -2.40
CA VAL A 123 -22.31 -5.04 -1.52
C VAL A 123 -21.75 -5.97 -0.46
N MET A 124 -21.89 -5.59 0.81
CA MET A 124 -21.54 -6.41 1.95
C MET A 124 -22.80 -6.88 2.64
N GLU A 125 -22.95 -8.19 2.76
CA GLU A 125 -24.01 -8.83 3.54
C GLU A 125 -23.37 -9.60 4.69
N ILE A 126 -23.88 -9.37 5.90
CA ILE A 126 -23.45 -10.05 7.12
C ILE A 126 -24.67 -10.71 7.75
N GLU A 127 -24.65 -12.04 7.78
CA GLU A 127 -25.60 -12.82 8.56
C GLU A 127 -25.09 -12.97 10.00
N LEU A 128 -25.88 -12.49 10.95
CA LEU A 128 -25.59 -12.59 12.37
C LEU A 128 -26.07 -13.94 12.92
N LYS A 129 -25.51 -14.36 14.06
CA LYS A 129 -25.87 -15.63 14.72
C LYS A 129 -27.36 -15.78 15.05
N ASN A 130 -28.09 -14.68 15.18
CA ASN A 130 -29.52 -14.66 15.46
C ASN A 130 -30.39 -14.66 14.19
N GLY A 131 -29.79 -14.94 13.02
CA GLY A 131 -30.48 -14.96 11.73
C GLY A 131 -30.77 -13.59 11.12
N ARG A 132 -30.40 -12.48 11.80
CA ARG A 132 -30.52 -11.14 11.21
C ARG A 132 -29.49 -10.94 10.12
N ILE A 133 -29.92 -10.41 8.98
CA ILE A 133 -29.03 -10.03 7.88
C ILE A 133 -28.85 -8.52 7.88
N LEU A 134 -27.59 -8.09 7.90
CA LEU A 134 -27.20 -6.69 7.69
C LEU A 134 -26.66 -6.56 6.27
N LYS A 135 -27.26 -5.67 5.47
CA LYS A 135 -26.81 -5.39 4.10
C LYS A 135 -26.37 -3.94 4.01
N HIS A 136 -25.20 -3.72 3.42
CA HIS A 136 -24.70 -2.39 3.11
C HIS A 136 -24.12 -2.38 1.70
N GLN A 137 -24.52 -1.40 0.90
CA GLN A 137 -23.98 -1.17 -0.43
C GLN A 137 -23.20 0.14 -0.43
N THR A 138 -21.91 0.04 -0.71
CA THR A 138 -21.06 1.22 -0.89
C THR A 138 -21.12 1.63 -2.34
N MET A 139 -21.82 2.74 -2.61
CA MET A 139 -21.96 3.30 -3.96
C MET A 139 -20.76 4.17 -4.35
N ALA A 140 -20.21 4.90 -3.37
CA ALA A 140 -19.07 5.79 -3.51
C ALA A 140 -18.16 5.69 -2.29
N ALA A 141 -16.87 5.44 -2.51
CA ALA A 141 -15.89 5.40 -1.44
C ALA A 141 -15.76 6.78 -0.79
N LYS A 142 -15.55 6.81 0.52
CA LYS A 142 -15.31 8.06 1.25
C LYS A 142 -14.04 8.74 0.71
N GLY A 143 -14.13 10.03 0.39
CA GLY A 143 -13.08 10.81 -0.28
C GLY A 143 -13.14 10.81 -1.82
N SER A 144 -14.10 10.10 -2.42
CA SER A 144 -14.40 10.27 -3.85
C SER A 144 -15.20 11.55 -4.10
N PHE A 145 -15.23 12.03 -5.34
CA PHE A 145 -16.04 13.19 -5.73
C PHE A 145 -17.53 13.07 -5.32
N GLU A 146 -18.08 11.85 -5.38
CA GLU A 146 -19.49 11.58 -5.08
C GLU A 146 -19.76 11.38 -3.58
N ASN A 147 -18.72 11.18 -2.78
CA ASN A 147 -18.79 11.05 -1.32
C ASN A 147 -17.54 11.71 -0.71
N PRO A 148 -17.43 13.05 -0.80
CA PRO A 148 -16.24 13.76 -0.38
C PRO A 148 -16.03 13.65 1.13
N LEU A 149 -14.77 13.82 1.55
CA LEU A 149 -14.47 14.01 2.95
C LEU A 149 -15.02 15.38 3.38
N THR A 150 -15.49 15.45 4.60
CA THR A 150 -15.73 16.75 5.24
C THR A 150 -14.40 17.38 5.59
N ARG A 151 -14.35 18.71 5.73
CA ARG A 151 -13.12 19.41 6.14
C ARG A 151 -12.51 18.82 7.41
N ALA A 152 -13.34 18.49 8.42
CA ALA A 152 -12.86 17.89 9.66
C ALA A 152 -12.17 16.54 9.43
N GLU A 153 -12.69 15.70 8.54
CA GLU A 153 -12.08 14.41 8.20
C GLU A 153 -10.80 14.58 7.36
N GLU A 154 -10.75 15.59 6.48
CA GLU A 154 -9.53 15.96 5.75
C GLU A 154 -8.46 16.47 6.70
N ASP A 155 -8.86 17.29 7.68
CA ASP A 155 -7.97 17.84 8.69
C ASP A 155 -7.40 16.76 9.59
N GLU A 156 -8.24 15.87 10.11
CA GLU A 156 -7.80 14.74 10.93
C GLU A 156 -6.79 13.87 10.15
N LYS A 157 -7.11 13.55 8.89
CA LYS A 157 -6.23 12.77 8.02
C LYS A 157 -4.91 13.49 7.74
N ALA A 158 -4.95 14.79 7.46
CA ALA A 158 -3.75 15.59 7.21
C ALA A 158 -2.88 15.68 8.47
N LEU A 159 -3.48 15.92 9.64
CA LEU A 159 -2.76 16.02 10.90
C LEU A 159 -2.16 14.67 11.34
N ASP A 160 -2.84 13.54 11.10
CA ASP A 160 -2.30 12.19 11.38
C ASP A 160 -1.01 11.88 10.56
N LEU A 161 -0.81 12.58 9.44
CA LEU A 161 0.40 12.50 8.61
C LEU A 161 1.43 13.59 8.96
N LEU A 162 0.98 14.82 9.17
CA LEU A 162 1.87 15.97 9.38
C LEU A 162 2.43 16.04 10.81
N ALA A 163 1.62 15.73 11.83
CA ALA A 163 1.99 15.92 13.24
C ALA A 163 3.22 15.09 13.67
N PRO A 164 3.40 13.83 13.24
CA PRO A 164 4.60 13.06 13.56
C PRO A 164 5.90 13.66 13.01
N VAL A 165 5.83 14.39 11.89
CA VAL A 165 7.01 14.93 11.18
C VAL A 165 7.28 16.38 11.58
N LEU A 166 6.25 17.23 11.55
CA LEU A 166 6.39 18.67 11.78
C LEU A 166 6.11 19.06 13.24
N GLY A 167 5.44 18.20 14.00
CA GLY A 167 4.93 18.52 15.34
C GLY A 167 3.58 19.24 15.27
N ALA A 168 2.69 18.90 16.22
CA ALA A 168 1.28 19.30 16.22
C ALA A 168 1.04 20.80 15.92
N ARG A 169 1.76 21.69 16.61
CA ARG A 169 1.59 23.14 16.44
C ARG A 169 1.89 23.63 15.03
N ARG A 170 2.98 23.14 14.41
CA ARG A 170 3.36 23.52 13.04
C ARG A 170 2.41 22.92 12.02
N SER A 171 1.98 21.66 12.23
CA SER A 171 1.01 20.98 11.37
C SER A 171 -0.33 21.70 11.33
N THR A 172 -0.88 22.11 12.48
CA THR A 172 -2.13 22.88 12.54
C THR A 172 -1.98 24.24 11.86
N ALA A 173 -0.92 24.98 12.15
CA ALA A 173 -0.68 26.29 11.53
C ALA A 173 -0.51 26.19 10.00
N LEU A 174 0.19 25.16 9.51
CA LEU A 174 0.33 24.89 8.08
C LEU A 174 -1.03 24.60 7.45
N LEU A 175 -1.81 23.70 8.05
CA LEU A 175 -3.12 23.30 7.53
C LEU A 175 -4.11 24.47 7.50
N GLU A 176 -4.16 25.29 8.56
CA GLU A 176 -4.96 26.51 8.60
C GLU A 176 -4.56 27.51 7.50
N THR A 177 -3.26 27.65 7.26
CA THR A 177 -2.75 28.55 6.21
C THR A 177 -3.09 28.02 4.82
N LEU A 178 -3.02 26.69 4.60
CA LEU A 178 -3.41 26.06 3.33
C LEU A 178 -4.91 26.19 3.06
N TRP A 179 -5.75 26.13 4.09
CA TRP A 179 -7.18 26.35 3.93
C TRP A 179 -7.57 27.78 3.56
N ASN A 180 -6.69 28.75 3.84
CA ASN A 180 -6.85 30.17 3.51
C ASN A 180 -5.73 30.64 2.56
N ILE A 181 -5.28 29.75 1.68
CA ILE A 181 -4.11 30.00 0.81
C ILE A 181 -4.31 31.21 -0.10
N GLU A 182 -5.55 31.54 -0.44
CA GLU A 182 -5.91 32.74 -1.21
C GLU A 182 -5.53 34.05 -0.51
N GLN A 183 -5.39 34.03 0.83
CA GLN A 183 -4.94 35.19 1.60
C GLN A 183 -3.41 35.29 1.69
N VAL A 184 -2.69 34.25 1.26
CA VAL A 184 -1.23 34.19 1.30
C VAL A 184 -0.67 34.94 0.09
N ARG A 185 -0.08 36.11 0.34
CA ARG A 185 0.53 36.94 -0.72
C ARG A 185 1.83 36.36 -1.28
N ASP A 186 2.58 35.61 -0.48
CA ASP A 186 3.83 34.97 -0.87
C ASP A 186 3.90 33.55 -0.32
N VAL A 187 3.78 32.56 -1.20
CA VAL A 187 3.82 31.13 -0.85
C VAL A 187 5.17 30.69 -0.26
N ARG A 188 6.25 31.46 -0.42
CA ARG A 188 7.54 31.17 0.23
C ARG A 188 7.45 31.31 1.74
N ALA A 189 6.51 32.10 2.26
CA ALA A 189 6.28 32.23 3.70
C ALA A 189 5.88 30.89 4.36
N LEU A 190 5.26 29.98 3.60
CA LEU A 190 4.89 28.64 4.09
C LEU A 190 6.12 27.80 4.49
N ARG A 191 7.31 28.11 3.95
CA ARG A 191 8.55 27.36 4.25
C ARG A 191 8.85 27.33 5.75
N ALA A 192 8.52 28.40 6.48
CA ALA A 192 8.70 28.46 7.93
C ALA A 192 7.83 27.44 8.70
N LEU A 193 6.81 26.87 8.08
CA LEU A 193 5.86 25.94 8.69
C LEU A 193 6.18 24.47 8.42
N TYR A 194 6.96 24.16 7.36
CA TYR A 194 7.30 22.79 6.98
C TYR A 194 8.81 22.51 6.79
N CYS A 195 9.68 23.52 6.91
CA CYS A 195 11.13 23.37 7.00
C CYS A 195 11.59 23.79 8.40
#